data_AF-A0A3N4Z2B2-F1
#
_entry.id   AF-A0A3N4Z2B2-F1
#
_cell.length_a   1.000
_cell.length_b   1.000
_cell.length_c   1.000
_cell.angle_alpha   90.00
_cell.angle_beta   90.00
_cell.angle_gamma   90.00
#
_symmetry.space_group_name_H-M   'P 1'
#
loop_
_entity.id
_entity.type
_entity.pdbx_description
1 polymer ?
#
loop_
_entity_poly.entity_id
_entity_poly.type
_entity_poly.pdbx_seq_one_letter_code
_entity_poly.pdbx_strand_id
1 'polypeptide(L)'
;MRAEPEPVVVELREDGRRGVLRTETLLVLALSLGASGVSALISFIGSLTKPGGLKDQAATLNGSYAPGRPWLDLAWQLFGIATALVPVLLVAHLLTREGAPGLRVLGFDRTRPGPDLARGALVAAGIGSAGLAFYLAARATGFNLTVVPEALPDVWWKFPVLVLSAVQNSVVEEVIVLAYLLRRLGQLGWSPTAALLASSLLRGSYHLYQGIGGFLGNVVMGVVFVLAYRRWGRVGPLVAAHALLDIVAFGGYALLAGKVGWLPTP
;
A
#
# COMPACT_ATOMS: atom_id res chain seq x y z
N MET A 1 -47.36 -18.60 12.83
CA MET A 1 -46.38 -19.62 12.37
C MET A 1 -45.62 -19.00 11.20
N ARG A 2 -44.38 -18.52 11.40
CA ARG A 2 -43.55 -18.05 10.28
C ARG A 2 -42.90 -19.30 9.68
N ALA A 3 -43.26 -19.64 8.45
CA ALA A 3 -42.62 -20.75 7.73
C ALA A 3 -41.13 -20.44 7.60
N GLU A 4 -40.28 -21.36 8.07
CA GLU A 4 -38.85 -21.26 7.84
C GLU A 4 -38.59 -21.36 6.33
N PRO A 5 -37.70 -20.51 5.77
CA PRO A 5 -37.43 -20.53 4.34
C PRO A 5 -36.84 -21.87 3.92
N GLU A 6 -37.30 -22.42 2.81
CA GLU A 6 -36.79 -23.68 2.28
C GLU A 6 -35.27 -23.61 2.02
N PRO A 7 -34.52 -24.70 2.28
CA PRO A 7 -33.06 -24.73 2.19
C PRO A 7 -32.52 -24.28 0.82
N VAL A 8 -33.22 -24.58 -0.27
CA VAL A 8 -32.84 -24.16 -1.63
C VAL A 8 -32.86 -22.63 -1.81
N VAL A 9 -33.82 -21.94 -1.20
CA VAL A 9 -33.94 -20.48 -1.27
C VAL A 9 -32.83 -19.79 -0.48
N VAL A 10 -32.40 -20.40 0.63
CA VAL A 10 -31.26 -19.91 1.42
C VAL A 10 -29.96 -20.06 0.63
N GLU A 11 -29.73 -21.22 0.02
CA GLU A 11 -28.52 -21.52 -0.75
C GLU A 11 -28.37 -20.62 -1.99
N LEU A 12 -29.44 -20.41 -2.75
CA LEU A 12 -29.43 -19.48 -3.91
C LEU A 12 -29.15 -18.03 -3.49
N ARG A 13 -29.66 -17.59 -2.33
CA ARG A 13 -29.38 -16.25 -1.80
C ARG A 13 -27.95 -16.10 -1.31
N GLU A 14 -27.40 -17.15 -0.70
CA GLU A 14 -26.00 -17.18 -0.27
C GLU A 14 -25.04 -17.15 -1.47
N ASP A 15 -25.31 -17.92 -2.52
CA ASP A 15 -24.48 -17.95 -3.72
C ASP A 15 -24.52 -16.60 -4.47
N GLY A 16 -25.72 -16.03 -4.64
CA GLY A 16 -25.88 -14.68 -5.18
C GLY A 16 -25.12 -13.61 -4.40
N ARG A 17 -25.12 -13.70 -3.06
CA ARG A 17 -24.36 -12.79 -2.19
C ARG A 17 -22.85 -12.97 -2.34
N ARG A 18 -22.35 -14.21 -2.42
CA ARG A 18 -20.93 -14.50 -2.65
C ARG A 18 -20.47 -14.01 -4.02
N GLY A 19 -21.32 -14.12 -5.05
CA GLY A 19 -21.07 -13.57 -6.39
C GLY A 19 -20.86 -12.05 -6.36
N VAL A 20 -21.75 -11.31 -5.70
CA VAL A 20 -21.64 -9.85 -5.56
C VAL A 20 -20.34 -9.46 -4.84
N LEU A 21 -20.02 -10.10 -3.72
CA LEU A 21 -18.80 -9.81 -2.96
C LEU A 21 -17.52 -10.06 -3.77
N ARG A 22 -17.49 -11.13 -4.58
CA ARG A 22 -16.37 -11.41 -5.50
C ARG A 22 -16.24 -10.29 -6.52
N THR A 23 -17.33 -9.93 -7.21
CA THR A 23 -17.34 -8.87 -8.22
C THR A 23 -16.88 -7.54 -7.65
N GLU A 24 -17.41 -7.12 -6.50
CA GLU A 24 -16.99 -5.90 -5.82
C GLU A 24 -15.50 -5.91 -5.47
N THR A 25 -14.98 -7.03 -4.96
CA THR A 25 -13.56 -7.17 -4.62
C THR A 25 -12.69 -7.05 -5.86
N LEU A 26 -13.05 -7.76 -6.94
CA LEU A 26 -12.31 -7.74 -8.19
C LEU A 26 -12.33 -6.36 -8.84
N LEU A 27 -13.47 -5.66 -8.85
CA LEU A 27 -13.57 -4.31 -9.40
C LEU A 27 -12.72 -3.31 -8.61
N VAL A 28 -12.77 -3.36 -7.27
CA VAL A 28 -11.91 -2.51 -6.43
C VAL A 28 -10.43 -2.77 -6.74
N LEU A 29 -10.01 -4.03 -6.81
CA LEU A 29 -8.61 -4.38 -7.12
C LEU A 29 -8.21 -3.98 -8.54
N ALA A 30 -9.07 -4.18 -9.54
CA ALA A 30 -8.81 -3.82 -10.93
C ALA A 30 -8.72 -2.31 -11.15
N LEU A 31 -9.43 -1.51 -10.35
CA LEU A 31 -9.33 -0.05 -10.37
C LEU A 31 -8.17 0.49 -9.51
N SER A 32 -7.47 -0.37 -8.78
CA SER A 32 -6.43 0.02 -7.82
C SER A 32 -5.23 -0.93 -7.86
N LEU A 33 -4.90 -1.57 -6.73
CA LEU A 33 -3.61 -2.21 -6.51
C LEU A 33 -3.47 -3.56 -7.21
N GLY A 34 -4.58 -4.15 -7.67
CA GLY A 34 -4.53 -5.27 -8.61
C GLY A 34 -3.98 -4.82 -9.98
N ALA A 35 -4.44 -3.68 -10.50
CA ALA A 35 -3.87 -3.10 -11.72
C ALA A 35 -2.42 -2.64 -11.50
N SER A 36 -2.10 -2.04 -10.35
CA SER A 36 -0.71 -1.72 -9.99
C SER A 36 0.17 -2.97 -9.93
N GLY A 37 -0.34 -4.11 -9.45
CA GLY A 37 0.35 -5.39 -9.45
C GLY A 37 0.69 -5.90 -10.86
N VAL A 38 -0.27 -5.84 -11.77
CA VAL A 38 -0.06 -6.19 -13.19
C VAL A 38 0.96 -5.24 -13.83
N SER A 39 0.81 -3.94 -13.61
CA SER A 39 1.74 -2.93 -14.11
C SER A 39 3.15 -3.15 -13.57
N ALA A 40 3.30 -3.45 -12.27
CA ALA A 40 4.58 -3.71 -11.64
C ALA A 40 5.27 -4.96 -12.21
N LEU A 41 4.52 -6.02 -12.51
CA LEU A 41 5.04 -7.21 -13.16
C LEU A 41 5.53 -6.91 -14.59
N ILE A 42 4.75 -6.16 -15.36
CA ILE A 42 5.15 -5.73 -16.71
C ILE A 42 6.43 -4.90 -16.64
N SER A 43 6.50 -3.90 -15.75
CA SER A 43 7.68 -3.08 -15.54
C SER A 43 8.90 -3.92 -15.15
N PHE A 44 8.74 -4.88 -14.24
CA PHE A 44 9.82 -5.76 -13.80
C PHE A 44 10.35 -6.65 -14.94
N ILE A 45 9.47 -7.25 -15.74
CA ILE A 45 9.87 -8.03 -16.93
C ILE A 45 10.57 -7.13 -17.95
N GLY A 46 10.09 -5.90 -18.13
CA GLY A 46 10.75 -4.91 -18.98
C GLY A 46 12.16 -4.59 -18.50
N SER A 47 12.36 -4.41 -17.19
CA SER A 47 13.69 -4.20 -16.59
C SER A 47 14.61 -5.43 -16.75
N LEU A 48 14.07 -6.65 -16.67
CA LEU A 48 14.83 -7.88 -16.85
C LEU A 48 15.30 -8.11 -18.29
N THR A 49 14.50 -7.67 -19.27
CA THR A 49 14.75 -7.92 -20.70
C THR A 49 15.53 -6.77 -21.38
N LYS A 50 15.69 -5.62 -20.72
CA LYS A 50 16.42 -4.47 -21.24
C LYS A 50 17.95 -4.67 -21.17
N PRO A 51 18.73 -4.23 -22.18
CA PRO A 51 20.20 -4.22 -22.11
C PRO A 51 20.71 -3.45 -20.88
N GLY A 52 21.67 -4.02 -20.13
CA GLY A 52 22.16 -3.52 -18.83
C GLY A 52 21.59 -4.26 -17.62
N GLY A 53 20.43 -4.92 -17.77
CA GLY A 53 19.81 -5.71 -16.71
C GLY A 53 19.32 -4.89 -15.49
N LEU A 54 18.98 -5.58 -14.41
CA LEU A 54 18.37 -4.97 -13.21
C LEU A 54 19.28 -3.98 -12.46
N LYS A 55 20.60 -4.12 -12.57
CA LYS A 55 21.57 -3.32 -11.80
C LYS A 55 21.62 -1.85 -12.23
N ASP A 56 21.17 -1.56 -13.45
CA ASP A 56 21.24 -0.23 -14.06
C ASP A 56 19.86 0.47 -14.08
N GLN A 57 18.84 -0.10 -13.43
CA GLN A 57 17.50 0.48 -13.39
C GLN A 57 17.21 1.09 -12.02
N ALA A 58 16.70 2.32 -12.02
CA ALA A 58 16.18 3.00 -10.85
C ALA A 58 14.67 3.17 -10.98
N ALA A 59 13.94 2.76 -9.95
CA ALA A 59 12.52 3.07 -9.83
C ALA A 59 12.35 4.37 -9.03
N THR A 60 11.82 5.40 -9.69
CA THR A 60 11.47 6.67 -9.05
C THR A 60 10.03 6.60 -8.54
N LEU A 61 9.84 6.72 -7.23
CA LEU A 61 8.49 6.70 -6.64
C LEU A 61 7.79 8.06 -6.78
N ASN A 62 8.43 9.14 -6.33
CA ASN A 62 7.89 10.49 -6.41
C ASN A 62 8.72 11.35 -7.38
N GLY A 63 8.37 11.33 -8.67
CA GLY A 63 9.05 12.10 -9.72
C GLY A 63 8.24 13.29 -10.19
N SER A 64 8.89 14.23 -10.88
CA SER A 64 8.23 15.37 -11.53
C SER A 64 7.44 14.90 -12.77
N TYR A 65 6.16 15.31 -12.86
CA TYR A 65 5.32 15.10 -14.05
C TYR A 65 5.55 16.17 -15.12
N ALA A 66 5.98 17.37 -14.71
CA ALA A 66 6.22 18.49 -15.61
C ALA A 66 7.53 19.23 -15.27
N PRO A 67 8.70 18.63 -15.59
CA PRO A 67 9.99 19.23 -15.31
C PRO A 67 10.10 20.67 -15.86
N GLY A 68 10.60 21.59 -15.04
CA GLY A 68 10.72 23.02 -15.37
C GLY A 68 9.41 23.82 -15.29
N ARG A 69 8.28 23.20 -14.93
CA ARG A 69 6.95 23.84 -14.87
C ARG A 69 6.29 23.61 -13.50
N PRO A 70 6.77 24.26 -12.42
CA PRO A 70 6.47 23.86 -11.04
C PRO A 70 4.98 23.91 -10.67
N TRP A 71 4.21 24.88 -11.17
CA TRP A 71 2.78 24.96 -10.89
C TRP A 71 1.96 23.88 -11.62
N LEU A 72 2.36 23.53 -12.85
CA LEU A 72 1.73 22.43 -13.58
C LEU A 72 2.07 21.10 -12.93
N ASP A 73 3.32 20.94 -12.48
CA ASP A 73 3.76 19.74 -11.77
C ASP A 73 2.95 19.58 -10.48
N LEU A 74 2.86 20.63 -9.65
CA LEU A 74 2.03 20.61 -8.44
C LEU A 74 0.57 20.23 -8.74
N ALA A 75 -0.03 20.76 -9.82
CA ALA A 75 -1.39 20.39 -10.21
C ALA A 75 -1.51 18.89 -10.53
N TRP A 76 -0.54 18.32 -11.26
CA TRP A 76 -0.51 16.89 -11.55
C TRP A 76 -0.28 16.03 -10.31
N GLN A 77 0.59 16.44 -9.40
CA GLN A 77 0.81 15.76 -8.13
C GLN A 77 -0.49 15.69 -7.31
N LEU A 78 -1.15 16.83 -7.12
CA LEU A 78 -2.40 16.90 -6.35
C LEU A 78 -3.53 16.13 -7.03
N PHE A 79 -3.61 16.17 -8.36
CA PHE A 79 -4.55 15.36 -9.13
C PHE A 79 -4.30 13.86 -8.94
N GLY A 80 -3.04 13.41 -9.06
CA GLY A 80 -2.65 12.01 -8.85
C GLY A 80 -3.03 11.53 -7.45
N ILE A 81 -2.68 12.31 -6.42
CA ILE A 81 -3.02 12.02 -5.02
C ILE A 81 -4.54 11.93 -4.82
N ALA A 82 -5.30 12.91 -5.31
CA ALA A 82 -6.74 12.94 -5.13
C ALA A 82 -7.44 11.78 -5.85
N THR A 83 -7.03 11.46 -7.07
CA THR A 83 -7.63 10.37 -7.86
C THR A 83 -7.27 9.00 -7.32
N ALA A 84 -6.06 8.81 -6.78
CA ALA A 84 -5.65 7.57 -6.13
C ALA A 84 -6.50 7.21 -4.89
N LEU A 85 -7.16 8.20 -4.26
CA LEU A 85 -8.07 7.98 -3.13
C LEU A 85 -9.48 7.55 -3.56
N VAL A 86 -9.85 7.66 -4.85
CA VAL A 86 -11.20 7.31 -5.32
C VAL A 86 -11.56 5.84 -5.07
N PRO A 87 -10.68 4.84 -5.29
CA PRO A 87 -10.95 3.46 -4.91
C PRO A 87 -11.23 3.26 -3.42
N VAL A 88 -10.64 4.07 -2.53
CA VAL A 88 -10.92 4.03 -1.09
C VAL A 88 -12.33 4.57 -0.80
N LEU A 89 -12.75 5.63 -1.49
CA LEU A 89 -14.12 6.13 -1.42
C LEU A 89 -15.13 5.10 -1.95
N LEU A 90 -14.78 4.38 -3.01
CA LEU A 90 -15.58 3.27 -3.52
C LEU A 90 -15.73 2.17 -2.47
N VAL A 91 -14.64 1.75 -1.81
CA VAL A 91 -14.70 0.81 -0.68
C VAL A 91 -15.63 1.33 0.43
N ALA A 92 -15.51 2.59 0.82
CA ALA A 92 -16.38 3.20 1.82
C ALA A 92 -17.86 3.13 1.41
N HIS A 93 -18.16 3.42 0.14
CA HIS A 93 -19.51 3.35 -0.43
C HIS A 93 -20.06 1.93 -0.41
N LEU A 94 -19.29 0.93 -0.88
CA LEU A 94 -19.69 -0.47 -0.90
C LEU A 94 -19.97 -1.01 0.51
N LEU A 95 -19.10 -0.68 1.47
CA LEU A 95 -19.29 -1.04 2.88
C LEU A 95 -20.53 -0.38 3.48
N THR A 96 -20.85 0.85 3.08
CA THR A 96 -22.09 1.53 3.50
C THR A 96 -23.32 0.86 2.87
N ARG A 97 -23.24 0.46 1.60
CA ARG A 97 -24.32 -0.22 0.88
C ARG A 97 -24.68 -1.59 1.46
N GLU A 98 -23.71 -2.30 2.02
CA GLU A 98 -23.97 -3.58 2.71
C GLU A 98 -24.50 -3.42 4.14
N GLY A 99 -24.79 -2.20 4.58
CA GLY A 99 -25.30 -1.89 5.93
C GLY A 99 -24.22 -1.82 7.01
N ALA A 100 -22.93 -1.86 6.65
CA ALA A 100 -21.85 -1.61 7.59
C ALA A 100 -21.65 -0.09 7.78
N PRO A 101 -21.03 0.38 8.88
CA PRO A 101 -20.80 1.81 9.14
C PRO A 101 -19.64 2.41 8.30
N GLY A 102 -19.57 2.07 7.00
CA GLY A 102 -18.49 2.50 6.10
C GLY A 102 -17.11 2.02 6.57
N LEU A 103 -16.07 2.86 6.43
CA LEU A 103 -14.70 2.53 6.82
C LEU A 103 -14.50 2.30 8.32
N ARG A 104 -15.45 2.73 9.17
CA ARG A 104 -15.43 2.46 10.61
C ARG A 104 -15.44 0.96 10.92
N VAL A 105 -16.05 0.14 10.06
CA VAL A 105 -16.05 -1.33 10.21
C VAL A 105 -14.63 -1.92 10.10
N LEU A 106 -13.72 -1.21 9.45
CA LEU A 106 -12.30 -1.56 9.32
C LEU A 106 -11.45 -0.95 10.44
N GLY A 107 -12.08 -0.25 11.39
CA GLY A 107 -11.41 0.57 12.40
C GLY A 107 -10.59 1.71 11.82
N PHE A 108 -10.98 2.21 10.64
CA PHE A 108 -10.52 3.48 10.09
C PHE A 108 -11.52 4.56 10.47
N ASP A 109 -11.32 5.14 11.65
CA ASP A 109 -12.18 6.16 12.22
C ASP A 109 -11.38 7.10 13.13
N ARG A 110 -12.01 8.19 13.58
CA ARG A 110 -11.37 9.18 14.46
C ARG A 110 -11.59 8.92 15.96
N THR A 111 -11.96 7.70 16.36
CA THR A 111 -12.31 7.41 17.77
C THR A 111 -11.08 7.24 18.66
N ARG A 112 -9.90 6.89 18.10
CA ARG A 112 -8.66 6.63 18.87
C ARG A 112 -7.39 7.17 18.19
N PRO A 113 -7.33 8.45 17.79
CA PRO A 113 -6.23 8.97 16.99
C PRO A 113 -4.87 8.92 17.70
N GLY A 114 -4.81 9.28 19.00
CA GLY A 114 -3.57 9.23 19.79
C GLY A 114 -2.99 7.82 19.92
N PRO A 115 -3.77 6.84 20.42
CA PRO A 115 -3.32 5.45 20.49
C PRO A 115 -2.95 4.85 19.13
N ASP A 116 -3.70 5.19 18.07
CA ASP A 116 -3.42 4.71 16.72
C ASP A 116 -2.07 5.27 16.22
N LEU A 117 -1.81 6.58 16.39
CA LEU A 117 -0.53 7.20 16.06
C LEU A 117 0.64 6.62 16.89
N ALA A 118 0.47 6.43 18.20
CA ALA A 118 1.53 5.91 19.06
C ALA A 118 1.93 4.48 18.68
N ARG A 119 0.94 3.61 18.45
CA ARG A 119 1.19 2.24 17.96
C ARG A 119 1.81 2.24 16.58
N GLY A 120 1.32 3.11 15.69
CA GLY A 120 1.87 3.27 14.36
C GLY A 120 3.34 3.69 14.38
N ALA A 121 3.69 4.67 15.22
CA ALA A 121 5.06 5.11 15.40
C ALA A 121 5.98 4.01 15.94
N LEU A 122 5.51 3.18 16.90
CA LEU A 122 6.29 2.04 17.40
C LEU A 122 6.53 0.99 16.32
N VAL A 123 5.50 0.65 15.53
CA VAL A 123 5.63 -0.28 14.41
C VAL A 123 6.57 0.27 13.35
N ALA A 124 6.42 1.55 12.98
CA ALA A 124 7.29 2.23 12.02
C ALA A 124 8.74 2.25 12.51
N ALA A 125 8.99 2.55 13.78
CA ALA A 125 10.34 2.53 14.34
C ALA A 125 10.95 1.12 14.28
N GLY A 126 10.20 0.08 14.63
CA GLY A 126 10.67 -1.31 14.57
C GLY A 126 10.98 -1.76 13.13
N ILE A 127 10.03 -1.59 12.21
CA ILE A 127 10.18 -2.01 10.82
C ILE A 127 11.22 -1.16 10.10
N GLY A 128 11.19 0.16 10.28
CA GLY A 128 12.12 1.10 9.65
C GLY A 128 13.56 0.86 10.10
N SER A 129 13.78 0.60 11.40
CA SER A 129 15.11 0.26 11.92
C SER A 129 15.61 -1.07 11.36
N ALA A 130 14.76 -2.10 11.32
CA ALA A 130 15.11 -3.39 10.74
C ALA A 130 15.41 -3.28 9.24
N GLY A 131 14.62 -2.51 8.49
CA GLY A 131 14.82 -2.24 7.07
C GLY A 131 16.12 -1.50 6.79
N LEU A 132 16.43 -0.47 7.58
CA LEU A 132 17.70 0.27 7.48
C LEU A 132 18.90 -0.63 7.79
N ALA A 133 18.82 -1.44 8.84
CA ALA A 133 19.88 -2.39 9.19
C ALA A 133 20.12 -3.41 8.07
N PHE A 134 19.05 -3.97 7.50
CA PHE A 134 19.13 -4.89 6.36
C PHE A 134 19.73 -4.20 5.13
N TYR A 135 19.31 -2.98 4.82
CA TYR A 135 19.85 -2.19 3.72
C TYR A 135 21.35 -1.97 3.85
N LEU A 136 21.82 -1.57 5.04
CA LEU A 136 23.23 -1.36 5.32
C LEU A 136 24.04 -2.65 5.20
N ALA A 137 23.49 -3.79 5.65
CA ALA A 137 24.12 -5.10 5.51
C ALA A 137 24.20 -5.57 4.04
N ALA A 138 23.13 -5.41 3.27
CA ALA A 138 23.10 -5.71 1.84
C ALA A 138 24.13 -4.87 1.07
N ARG A 139 24.22 -3.58 1.40
CA ARG A 139 25.21 -2.67 0.82
C ARG A 139 26.64 -3.05 1.21
N ALA A 140 26.88 -3.42 2.47
CA ALA A 140 28.19 -3.89 2.94
C ALA A 140 28.64 -5.19 2.26
N THR A 141 27.70 -6.01 1.79
CA THR A 141 27.96 -7.28 1.08
C THR A 141 28.00 -7.13 -0.44
N GLY A 142 27.95 -5.90 -0.97
CA GLY A 142 28.12 -5.61 -2.40
C GLY A 142 26.87 -5.76 -3.26
N PHE A 143 25.69 -5.93 -2.66
CA PHE A 143 24.43 -5.85 -3.40
C PHE A 143 24.09 -4.39 -3.72
N ASN A 144 23.88 -4.09 -5.01
CA ASN A 144 23.45 -2.76 -5.45
C ASN A 144 21.92 -2.71 -5.53
N LEU A 145 21.29 -1.98 -4.62
CA LEU A 145 19.86 -1.71 -4.60
C LEU A 145 19.65 -0.20 -4.75
N THR A 146 19.54 0.28 -5.99
CA THR A 146 19.24 1.69 -6.24
C THR A 146 17.72 1.87 -6.37
N VAL A 147 17.07 2.13 -5.25
CA VAL A 147 15.70 2.68 -5.25
C VAL A 147 15.82 4.19 -5.08
N VAL A 148 15.08 4.96 -5.88
CA VAL A 148 15.04 6.42 -5.78
C VAL A 148 13.69 6.81 -5.17
N PRO A 149 13.61 7.04 -3.85
CA PRO A 149 12.35 7.31 -3.15
C PRO A 149 11.67 8.59 -3.62
N GLU A 150 12.45 9.59 -4.02
CA GLU A 150 11.94 10.83 -4.60
C GLU A 150 12.96 11.51 -5.52
N ALA A 151 12.45 12.24 -6.50
CA ALA A 151 13.21 13.06 -7.45
C ALA A 151 12.46 14.35 -7.81
N LEU A 152 11.76 14.95 -6.83
CA LEU A 152 11.07 16.23 -7.02
C LEU A 152 12.06 17.38 -7.02
N PRO A 153 11.78 18.45 -7.81
CA PRO A 153 12.65 19.62 -7.86
C PRO A 153 12.73 20.31 -6.50
N ASP A 154 13.78 21.09 -6.28
CA ASP A 154 13.92 21.87 -5.04
C ASP A 154 12.96 23.07 -5.04
N VAL A 155 11.75 22.83 -4.54
CA VAL A 155 10.64 23.79 -4.48
C VAL A 155 9.93 23.69 -3.14
N TRP A 156 9.34 24.78 -2.69
CA TRP A 156 8.74 24.87 -1.34
C TRP A 156 7.67 23.80 -1.07
N TRP A 157 6.94 23.37 -2.10
CA TRP A 157 5.88 22.37 -1.98
C TRP A 157 6.37 20.91 -2.03
N LYS A 158 7.68 20.67 -2.24
CA LYS A 158 8.28 19.32 -2.29
C LYS A 158 7.90 18.49 -1.06
N PHE A 159 8.27 18.93 0.14
CA PHE A 159 7.99 18.19 1.37
C PHE A 159 6.49 18.06 1.67
N PRO A 160 5.65 19.10 1.51
CA PRO A 160 4.20 18.94 1.59
C PRO A 160 3.64 17.84 0.67
N VAL A 161 4.07 17.80 -0.59
CA VAL A 161 3.63 16.78 -1.55
C VAL A 161 4.13 15.39 -1.15
N LEU A 162 5.38 15.24 -0.70
CA LEU A 162 5.91 13.96 -0.23
C LEU A 162 5.13 13.42 0.97
N VAL A 163 4.75 14.28 1.92
CA VAL A 163 3.92 13.89 3.07
C VAL A 163 2.52 13.48 2.61
N LEU A 164 1.90 14.25 1.70
CA LEU A 164 0.58 13.91 1.15
C LEU A 164 0.61 12.59 0.38
N SER A 165 1.66 12.36 -0.43
CA SER A 165 1.88 11.11 -1.17
C SER A 165 2.02 9.92 -0.23
N ALA A 166 2.84 10.03 0.82
CA ALA A 166 2.99 9.00 1.85
C ALA A 166 1.67 8.66 2.57
N VAL A 167 0.91 9.69 2.96
CA VAL A 167 -0.42 9.50 3.57
C VAL A 167 -1.39 8.87 2.58
N GLN A 168 -1.40 9.31 1.33
CA GLN A 168 -2.25 8.73 0.30
C GLN A 168 -1.91 7.25 0.08
N ASN A 169 -0.63 6.91 -0.06
CA ASN A 169 -0.20 5.55 -0.31
C ASN A 169 -0.60 4.62 0.83
N SER A 170 -0.30 5.03 2.07
CA SER A 170 -0.71 4.29 3.27
C SER A 170 -2.22 4.10 3.38
N VAL A 171 -3.04 5.11 3.07
CA VAL A 171 -4.49 4.98 3.13
C VAL A 171 -4.99 4.00 2.07
N VAL A 172 -4.51 4.10 0.83
CA VAL A 172 -4.92 3.22 -0.26
C VAL A 172 -4.53 1.78 0.05
N GLU A 173 -3.27 1.54 0.39
CA GLU A 173 -2.75 0.20 0.65
C GLU A 173 -3.43 -0.44 1.86
N GLU A 174 -3.48 0.26 2.99
CA GLU A 174 -3.95 -0.35 4.22
C GLU A 174 -5.48 -0.51 4.25
N VAL A 175 -6.23 0.43 3.67
CA VAL A 175 -7.68 0.28 3.62
C VAL A 175 -8.07 -0.82 2.62
N ILE A 176 -7.47 -0.86 1.43
CA ILE A 176 -7.89 -1.79 0.38
C ILE A 176 -7.29 -3.19 0.59
N VAL A 177 -5.95 -3.27 0.64
CA VAL A 177 -5.22 -4.55 0.57
C VAL A 177 -5.16 -5.24 1.92
N LEU A 178 -4.98 -4.48 3.00
CA LEU A 178 -4.98 -5.03 4.35
C LEU A 178 -6.41 -5.22 4.86
N ALA A 179 -7.21 -4.17 5.00
CA ALA A 179 -8.44 -4.27 5.76
C ALA A 179 -9.65 -4.78 4.94
N TYR A 180 -9.95 -4.14 3.82
CA TYR A 180 -11.11 -4.48 2.97
C TYR A 180 -10.95 -5.87 2.34
N LEU A 181 -9.79 -6.18 1.76
CA LEU A 181 -9.54 -7.50 1.16
C LEU A 181 -9.63 -8.61 2.20
N LEU A 182 -9.04 -8.47 3.39
CA LEU A 182 -9.18 -9.48 4.45
C LEU A 182 -10.65 -9.68 4.85
N ARG A 183 -11.42 -8.59 4.97
CA ARG A 183 -12.86 -8.67 5.25
C ARG A 183 -13.58 -9.46 4.16
N ARG A 184 -13.35 -9.12 2.89
CA ARG A 184 -13.99 -9.75 1.73
C ARG A 184 -13.62 -11.23 1.62
N LEU A 185 -12.34 -11.57 1.73
CA LEU A 185 -11.89 -12.97 1.71
C LEU A 185 -12.52 -13.78 2.86
N GLY A 186 -12.60 -13.20 4.06
CA GLY A 186 -13.29 -13.83 5.19
C GLY A 186 -14.79 -14.05 4.93
N GLN A 187 -15.49 -13.06 4.36
CA GLN A 187 -16.90 -13.21 3.97
C GLN A 187 -17.10 -14.24 2.85
N LEU A 188 -16.09 -14.46 2.01
CA LEU A 188 -16.06 -15.49 0.97
C LEU A 188 -15.65 -16.87 1.50
N GLY A 189 -15.41 -17.01 2.81
CA GLY A 189 -15.09 -18.29 3.45
C GLY A 189 -13.62 -18.70 3.39
N TRP A 190 -12.70 -17.79 3.03
CA TRP A 190 -11.27 -18.09 3.05
C TRP A 190 -10.78 -18.31 4.47
N SER A 191 -9.87 -19.27 4.65
CA SER A 191 -9.22 -19.47 5.95
C SER A 191 -8.37 -18.26 6.33
N PRO A 192 -8.16 -17.99 7.64
CA PRO A 192 -7.31 -16.90 8.08
C PRO A 192 -5.90 -16.97 7.49
N THR A 193 -5.33 -18.16 7.33
CA THR A 193 -3.99 -18.31 6.73
C THR A 193 -4.01 -17.97 5.24
N ALA A 194 -5.00 -18.45 4.49
CA ALA A 194 -5.12 -18.16 3.06
C ALA A 194 -5.32 -16.65 2.81
N ALA A 195 -6.16 -15.99 3.60
CA ALA A 195 -6.40 -14.55 3.48
C ALA A 195 -5.14 -13.73 3.83
N LEU A 196 -4.35 -14.16 4.81
CA LEU A 196 -3.07 -13.53 5.16
C LEU A 196 -2.07 -13.64 4.00
N LEU A 197 -1.91 -14.84 3.44
CA LEU A 197 -0.99 -15.06 2.33
C LEU A 197 -1.43 -14.27 1.09
N ALA A 198 -2.72 -14.29 0.75
CA ALA A 198 -3.25 -13.55 -0.40
C ALA A 198 -3.02 -12.04 -0.27
N SER A 199 -3.35 -11.44 0.89
CA SER A 199 -3.14 -10.01 1.15
C SER A 199 -1.65 -9.65 1.12
N SER A 200 -0.79 -10.46 1.74
CA SER A 200 0.66 -10.19 1.81
C SER A 200 1.35 -10.34 0.45
N LEU A 201 0.97 -11.36 -0.34
CA LEU A 201 1.50 -11.57 -1.68
C LEU A 201 1.00 -10.53 -2.68
N LEU A 202 -0.27 -10.11 -2.58
CA LEU A 202 -0.79 -8.99 -3.35
C LEU A 202 0.00 -7.72 -3.01
N ARG A 203 0.30 -7.48 -1.73
CA ARG A 203 1.18 -6.39 -1.32
C ARG A 203 2.53 -6.45 -2.02
N GLY A 204 3.23 -7.56 -1.91
CA GLY A 204 4.51 -7.73 -2.61
C GLY A 204 4.41 -7.49 -4.12
N SER A 205 3.34 -7.95 -4.78
CA SER A 205 3.25 -7.95 -6.24
C SER A 205 3.23 -6.54 -6.84
N TYR A 206 2.52 -5.58 -6.25
CA TYR A 206 2.54 -4.19 -6.74
C TYR A 206 3.81 -3.43 -6.36
N HIS A 207 4.74 -4.03 -5.61
CA HIS A 207 6.09 -3.52 -5.39
C HIS A 207 7.17 -4.25 -6.20
N LEU A 208 6.79 -5.19 -7.07
CA LEU A 208 7.77 -5.96 -7.84
C LEU A 208 8.61 -5.09 -8.79
N TYR A 209 8.10 -3.93 -9.20
CA TYR A 209 8.85 -2.95 -10.01
C TYR A 209 10.09 -2.38 -9.28
N GLN A 210 10.14 -2.49 -7.95
CA GLN A 210 11.29 -2.11 -7.13
C GLN A 210 12.34 -3.26 -7.06
N GLY A 211 12.07 -4.40 -7.70
CA GLY A 211 12.89 -5.60 -7.67
C GLY A 211 12.49 -6.60 -6.57
N ILE A 212 13.23 -7.71 -6.52
CA ILE A 212 12.94 -8.85 -5.61
C ILE A 212 13.02 -8.41 -4.13
N GLY A 213 13.94 -7.50 -3.80
CA GLY A 213 14.05 -6.95 -2.44
C GLY A 213 12.80 -6.17 -2.01
N GLY A 214 12.30 -5.30 -2.89
CA GLY A 214 11.05 -4.56 -2.67
C GLY A 214 9.84 -5.49 -2.55
N PHE A 215 9.75 -6.52 -3.40
CA PHE A 215 8.72 -7.56 -3.29
C PHE A 215 8.75 -8.26 -1.93
N LEU A 216 9.90 -8.84 -1.54
CA LEU A 216 10.02 -9.62 -0.31
C LEU A 216 9.81 -8.76 0.94
N GLY A 217 10.38 -7.55 0.98
CA GLY A 217 10.20 -6.62 2.08
C GLY A 217 8.73 -6.29 2.31
N ASN A 218 7.98 -6.09 1.23
CA ASN A 218 6.55 -5.79 1.30
C ASN A 218 5.68 -7.01 1.62
N VAL A 219 6.06 -8.22 1.20
CA VAL A 219 5.42 -9.46 1.69
C VAL A 219 5.58 -9.58 3.21
N VAL A 220 6.79 -9.39 3.73
CA VAL A 220 7.08 -9.47 5.18
C VAL A 220 6.30 -8.40 5.94
N MET A 221 6.31 -7.15 5.47
CA MET A 221 5.51 -6.08 6.06
C MET A 221 4.02 -6.42 6.03
N GLY A 222 3.52 -6.98 4.93
CA GLY A 222 2.16 -7.49 4.78
C GLY A 222 1.79 -8.49 5.88
N VAL A 223 2.63 -9.49 6.12
CA VAL A 223 2.40 -10.48 7.18
C VAL A 223 2.30 -9.81 8.54
N VAL A 224 3.27 -8.94 8.88
CA VAL A 224 3.30 -8.22 10.17
C VAL A 224 2.02 -7.38 10.35
N PHE A 225 1.60 -6.68 9.30
CA PHE A 225 0.44 -5.81 9.33
C PHE A 225 -0.87 -6.60 9.43
N VAL A 226 -1.01 -7.72 8.72
CA VAL A 226 -2.18 -8.60 8.85
C VAL A 226 -2.30 -9.12 10.29
N LEU A 227 -1.19 -9.53 10.91
CA LEU A 227 -1.17 -10.01 12.29
C LEU A 227 -1.55 -8.89 13.29
N ALA A 228 -0.98 -7.69 13.12
CA ALA A 228 -1.29 -6.53 13.93
C ALA A 228 -2.76 -6.08 13.77
N TYR A 229 -3.28 -6.09 12.53
CA TYR A 229 -4.66 -5.76 12.23
C TYR A 229 -5.63 -6.74 12.90
N ARG A 230 -5.35 -8.05 12.84
CA ARG A 230 -6.15 -9.06 13.56
C ARG A 230 -6.11 -8.87 15.08
N ARG A 231 -4.97 -8.45 15.62
CA ARG A 231 -4.80 -8.22 17.06
C ARG A 231 -5.54 -6.98 17.55
N TRP A 232 -5.58 -5.91 16.75
CA TRP A 232 -6.16 -4.63 17.15
C TRP A 232 -7.58 -4.38 16.63
N GLY A 233 -7.98 -5.08 15.57
CA GLY A 233 -9.24 -4.88 14.86
C GLY A 233 -9.37 -3.49 14.22
N ARG A 234 -8.23 -2.84 13.94
CA ARG A 234 -8.18 -1.45 13.48
C ARG A 234 -7.04 -1.21 12.52
N VAL A 235 -7.34 -0.56 11.40
CA VAL A 235 -6.36 -0.20 10.38
C VAL A 235 -5.66 1.14 10.65
N GLY A 236 -6.26 2.02 11.48
CA GLY A 236 -5.69 3.33 11.84
C GLY A 236 -4.21 3.31 12.26
N PRO A 237 -3.78 2.42 13.18
CA PRO A 237 -2.38 2.31 13.56
C PRO A 237 -1.44 1.95 12.41
N LEU A 238 -1.92 1.15 11.46
CA LEU A 238 -1.12 0.63 10.35
C LEU A 238 -1.01 1.63 9.20
N VAL A 239 -2.07 2.42 8.96
CA VAL A 239 -1.99 3.62 8.11
C VAL A 239 -0.94 4.58 8.67
N ALA A 240 -0.96 4.85 9.98
CA ALA A 240 0.03 5.71 10.62
C ALA A 240 1.46 5.14 10.50
N ALA A 241 1.64 3.83 10.74
CA ALA A 241 2.94 3.18 10.60
C ALA A 241 3.50 3.31 9.18
N HIS A 242 2.68 2.99 8.18
CA HIS A 242 3.04 3.07 6.77
C HIS A 242 3.38 4.51 6.37
N ALA A 243 2.51 5.47 6.68
CA ALA A 243 2.76 6.88 6.36
C ALA A 243 4.08 7.37 6.96
N LEU A 244 4.39 7.00 8.21
CA LEU A 244 5.65 7.40 8.86
C LEU A 244 6.88 6.76 8.19
N LEU A 245 6.79 5.49 7.78
CA LEU A 245 7.86 4.83 7.03
C LEU A 245 8.13 5.56 5.71
N ASP A 246 7.08 5.87 4.95
CA ASP A 246 7.18 6.57 3.67
C ASP A 246 7.69 8.01 3.84
N ILE A 247 7.18 8.76 4.81
CA ILE A 247 7.66 10.13 5.11
C ILE A 247 9.15 10.12 5.43
N VAL A 248 9.60 9.18 6.26
CA VAL A 248 11.03 9.05 6.62
C VAL A 248 11.86 8.62 5.40
N ALA A 249 11.36 7.70 4.57
CA ALA A 249 12.07 7.28 3.37
C ALA A 249 12.19 8.40 2.34
N PHE A 250 11.08 9.11 2.04
CA PHE A 250 11.04 10.18 1.05
C PHE A 250 11.81 11.41 1.54
N GLY A 251 11.49 11.90 2.74
CA GLY A 251 12.13 13.07 3.33
C GLY A 251 13.60 12.81 3.68
N GLY A 252 13.91 11.62 4.21
CA GLY A 252 15.28 11.21 4.52
C GLY A 252 16.15 11.16 3.27
N TYR A 253 15.66 10.57 2.17
CA TYR A 253 16.38 10.60 0.89
C TYR A 253 16.55 12.03 0.38
N ALA A 254 15.48 12.85 0.36
CA ALA A 254 15.54 14.24 -0.07
C ALA A 254 16.59 15.08 0.68
N LEU A 255 16.77 14.81 1.97
CA LEU A 255 17.68 15.56 2.83
C LEU A 255 19.13 15.06 2.77
N LEU A 256 19.34 13.76 2.55
CA LEU A 256 20.64 13.09 2.72
C LEU A 256 21.30 12.65 1.41
N ALA A 257 20.53 12.44 0.32
CA ALA A 257 21.08 12.05 -0.96
C ALA A 257 22.13 13.07 -1.45
N GLY A 258 23.29 12.57 -1.90
CA GLY A 258 24.43 13.41 -2.30
C GLY A 258 25.22 14.03 -1.13
N LYS A 259 24.78 13.86 0.12
CA LYS A 259 25.47 14.36 1.33
C LYS A 259 26.10 13.26 2.18
N VAL A 260 25.71 12.01 1.98
CA VAL A 260 26.25 10.86 2.71
C VAL A 260 26.73 9.78 1.74
N GLY A 261 27.88 9.16 2.05
CA GLY A 261 28.52 8.18 1.15
C GLY A 261 27.89 6.79 1.12
N TRP A 262 26.75 6.59 1.79
CA TRP A 262 26.06 5.29 1.88
C TRP A 262 24.70 5.27 1.16
N LEU A 263 24.17 6.43 0.74
CA LEU A 263 22.97 6.50 -0.10
C LEU A 263 23.37 6.59 -1.57
N PRO A 264 22.84 5.72 -2.45
CA PRO A 264 23.08 5.82 -3.88
C PRO A 264 22.37 7.06 -4.42
N THR A 265 23.08 7.80 -5.26
CA THR A 265 22.51 8.82 -6.13
C THR A 265 22.72 8.37 -7.57
N PRO A 266 21.67 8.36 -8.41
CA PRO A 266 21.82 8.11 -9.85
C PRO A 266 22.75 9.13 -10.52
#